data_AF-A0A962X478-F1
#
_entry.id   AF-A0A962X478-F1
#
_cell.length_a   1.000
_cell.length_b   1.000
_cell.length_c   1.000
_cell.angle_alpha   90.00
_cell.angle_beta   90.00
_cell.angle_gamma   90.00
#
_symmetry.space_group_name_H-M   'P 1'
#
loop_
_entity.id
_entity.type
_entity.pdbx_description
1 polymer ?
#
loop_
_entity_poly.entity_id
_entity_poly.type
_entity_poly.pdbx_seq_one_letter_code
_entity_poly.pdbx_strand_id
1 'polypeptide(L)' 'AAWNGWLEALRSPVSLIFHLIFLVAILYHAYTWFKIMPITMPPIIVGGKKLGPGVITGSGLLAAGVASLALLGLVWLGG' A
#
# COMPACT_ATOMS: atom_id res chain seq x y z
N ALA A 1 -21.73 22.82 7.08
CA ALA A 1 -22.25 21.86 8.07
C ALA A 1 -21.77 20.42 7.80
N ALA A 2 -22.02 19.84 6.62
CA ALA A 2 -21.70 18.43 6.33
C ALA A 2 -20.21 18.02 6.54
N TRP A 3 -19.25 18.88 6.17
CA TRP A 3 -17.82 18.63 6.40
C TRP A 3 -17.47 18.40 7.87
N ASN A 4 -17.94 19.28 8.76
CA ASN A 4 -17.63 19.17 10.19
C ASN A 4 -18.26 17.92 10.81
N GLY A 5 -19.50 17.58 10.44
CA GLY A 5 -20.15 16.36 10.91
C GLY A 5 -19.42 15.09 10.47
N TRP A 6 -18.92 15.05 9.22
CA TRP A 6 -18.07 13.96 8.76
C TRP A 6 -16.74 13.89 9.51
N LEU A 7 -16.08 15.03 9.75
CA LEU A 7 -14.81 15.10 10.47
C LEU A 7 -14.96 14.63 11.93
N GLU A 8 -16.05 15.00 12.60
CA GLU A 8 -16.37 14.52 13.94
C GLU A 8 -16.60 13.00 13.95
N ALA A 9 -17.32 12.46 12.96
CA ALA A 9 -17.51 11.02 12.83
C ALA A 9 -16.18 10.28 12.65
N LEU A 10 -15.26 10.81 11.84
CA LEU A 10 -13.94 10.22 11.63
C LEU A 10 -13.06 10.22 12.88
N ARG A 11 -13.21 11.23 13.74
CA ARG A 11 -12.48 11.34 15.02
C ARG A 11 -13.03 10.42 16.11
N SER A 12 -14.20 9.80 15.89
CA SER A 12 -14.79 8.89 16.88
C SER A 12 -13.91 7.65 17.14
N PRO A 13 -13.90 7.10 18.37
CA PRO A 13 -13.12 5.90 18.68
C PRO A 13 -13.44 4.70 17.78
N VAL A 14 -14.72 4.54 17.41
CA VAL A 14 -15.17 3.49 16.51
C VAL A 14 -14.52 3.63 15.14
N SER A 15 -14.57 4.83 14.56
CA SER A 15 -13.92 5.10 13.28
C SER A 15 -12.41 4.82 13.34
N LEU A 16 -11.72 5.28 14.38
CA LEU A 16 -10.28 5.07 14.52
C LEU A 16 -9.92 3.57 14.59
N ILE A 17 -10.65 2.77 15.36
CA ILE A 17 -10.45 1.32 15.43
C ILE A 17 -10.67 0.67 14.06
N PHE A 18 -11.74 1.05 13.35
CA PHE A 18 -11.99 0.54 12.00
C PHE A 18 -10.87 0.87 11.03
N HIS A 19 -10.33 2.09 11.07
CA HIS A 19 -9.22 2.49 10.21
C HIS A 19 -7.92 1.74 10.55
N LEU A 20 -7.66 1.42 11.82
CA LEU A 20 -6.53 0.57 12.19
C LEU A 20 -6.68 -0.85 11.67
N ILE A 21 -7.89 -1.43 11.77
CA ILE A 21 -8.20 -2.75 11.19
C ILE A 21 -8.00 -2.71 9.67
N PHE A 22 -8.52 -1.68 9.00
CA PHE A 22 -8.32 -1.51 7.55
C PHE A 22 -6.85 -1.31 7.19
N LEU A 23 -6.07 -0.57 7.98
CA LEU A 23 -4.64 -0.43 7.74
C LEU A 23 -3.95 -1.79 7.75
N VAL A 24 -4.23 -2.64 8.75
CA VAL A 24 -3.70 -4.00 8.81
C VAL A 24 -4.15 -4.84 7.62
N ALA A 25 -5.44 -4.78 7.26
CA ALA A 25 -6.00 -5.51 6.13
C ALA A 25 -5.34 -5.10 4.81
N ILE A 26 -5.11 -3.81 4.59
CA ILE A 26 -4.49 -3.29 3.37
C ILE A 26 -2.99 -3.59 3.31
N LEU A 27 -2.28 -3.55 4.44
CA LEU A 27 -0.87 -4.00 4.49
C LEU A 27 -0.75 -5.49 4.12
N TYR A 28 -1.65 -6.33 4.67
CA TYR A 28 -1.70 -7.75 4.32
C TYR A 28 -2.09 -7.98 2.86
N HIS A 29 -3.08 -7.24 2.35
CA HIS A 29 -3.47 -7.28 0.95
C HIS A 29 -2.30 -6.91 0.03
N ALA A 30 -1.59 -5.82 0.31
CA ALA A 30 -0.42 -5.42 -0.47
C ALA A 30 0.65 -6.52 -0.48
N TYR A 31 0.99 -7.09 0.68
CA TYR A 31 1.95 -8.19 0.78
C TYR A 31 1.54 -9.40 -0.06
N THR A 32 0.30 -9.86 0.09
CA THR A 32 -0.19 -11.05 -0.63
C THR A 32 -0.31 -10.82 -2.13
N TRP A 33 -0.75 -9.64 -2.54
CA TRP A 33 -0.84 -9.25 -3.95
C TRP A 33 0.53 -9.32 -4.64
N PHE A 34 1.56 -8.67 -4.07
CA PHE A 34 2.91 -8.70 -4.63
C PHE A 34 3.59 -10.06 -4.52
N LYS A 35 3.17 -10.91 -3.58
CA LYS A 35 3.63 -12.30 -3.47
C LYS A 35 3.06 -13.19 -4.59
N ILE A 36 1.82 -12.95 -5.01
CA ILE A 36 1.13 -13.70 -6.07
C ILE A 36 1.52 -13.17 -7.47
N MET A 37 1.83 -11.89 -7.60
CA MET A 37 2.19 -11.26 -8.88
C MET A 37 3.20 -12.06 -9.77
N PRO A 38 4.31 -12.63 -9.24
CA PRO A 38 5.29 -13.31 -10.08
C PRO A 38 4.77 -14.57 -10.79
N ILE A 39 3.69 -15.17 -10.28
CA ILE A 39 3.09 -16.39 -10.86
C ILE A 39 1.94 -16.08 -11.83
N THR A 40 1.40 -14.85 -11.82
CA THR A 40 0.29 -14.44 -12.69
C THR A 40 0.73 -13.59 -13.88
N MET A 41 2.00 -13.17 -13.92
CA MET A 41 2.55 -12.38 -15.02
C MET A 41 3.44 -13.20 -15.96
N PRO A 42 3.62 -12.79 -17.22
CA PRO A 42 4.61 -13.39 -18.12
C PRO A 42 6.03 -13.31 -17.52
N PRO A 43 6.90 -14.30 -17.80
CA PRO A 43 8.28 -14.26 -17.29
C PRO A 43 9.03 -13.03 -17.77
N ILE A 44 9.59 -12.26 -16.82
CA ILE A 44 10.53 -11.19 -17.14
C ILE A 44 11.90 -11.82 -17.35
N ILE A 45 12.51 -11.56 -18.52
CA ILE A 45 13.86 -12.01 -18.86
C ILE A 45 14.80 -10.81 -18.92
N VAL A 46 15.89 -10.84 -18.16
CA VAL A 46 16.93 -9.80 -18.15
C VAL A 46 18.29 -10.48 -18.32
N GLY A 47 19.07 -10.07 -19.30
CA GLY A 47 20.38 -10.68 -19.59
C GLY A 47 20.31 -12.18 -19.90
N GLY A 48 19.22 -12.62 -20.56
CA GLY A 48 19.00 -14.04 -20.89
C GLY A 48 18.56 -14.92 -19.72
N LYS A 49 18.34 -14.36 -18.52
CA LYS A 49 17.91 -15.11 -17.33
C LYS A 49 16.53 -14.66 -16.86
N LYS A 50 15.72 -15.60 -16.38
CA LYS A 50 14.45 -15.30 -15.74
C LYS A 50 14.70 -14.52 -14.45
N LEU A 51 14.01 -13.40 -14.29
CA LEU A 51 14.04 -12.61 -13.07
C LEU A 51 13.48 -13.41 -11.91
N GLY A 52 14.18 -13.39 -10.77
CA GLY A 52 13.74 -14.11 -9.58
C GLY A 52 12.43 -13.56 -9.03
N PRO A 53 11.48 -14.41 -8.58
CA PRO A 53 10.18 -13.96 -8.07
C PRO A 53 10.32 -13.02 -6.87
N GLY A 54 11.32 -13.23 -6.01
CA GLY A 54 11.60 -12.35 -4.87
C GLY A 54 11.98 -10.91 -5.27
N VAL A 55 12.57 -10.71 -6.45
CA VAL A 55 12.88 -9.37 -6.96
C VAL A 55 11.59 -8.64 -7.33
N ILE A 56 10.64 -9.34 -7.97
CA ILE A 56 9.34 -8.78 -8.35
C ILE A 56 8.53 -8.42 -7.09
N THR A 57 8.41 -9.33 -6.12
CA THR A 57 7.72 -9.05 -4.87
C THR A 57 8.38 -7.92 -4.08
N GLY A 58 9.71 -7.96 -3.92
CA GLY A 58 10.45 -6.95 -3.16
C GLY A 58 10.38 -5.56 -3.79
N SER A 59 10.53 -5.47 -5.11
CA SER A 59 10.41 -4.19 -5.84
C SER A 59 9.00 -3.61 -5.78
N GLY A 60 7.97 -4.44 -5.92
CA GLY A 60 6.58 -4.01 -5.77
C GLY A 60 6.28 -3.45 -4.37
N LEU A 61 6.73 -4.15 -3.32
CA LEU A 61 6.56 -3.67 -1.94
C LEU A 61 7.36 -2.39 -1.67
N LEU A 62 8.59 -2.30 -2.19
CA LEU A 62 9.40 -1.10 -2.08
C LEU A 62 8.71 0.09 -2.77
N ALA A 63 8.22 -0.10 -4.00
CA ALA A 63 7.50 0.94 -4.73
C ALA A 63 6.24 1.39 -4.00
N ALA A 64 5.45 0.46 -3.45
CA ALA A 64 4.26 0.79 -2.65
C ALA A 64 4.62 1.58 -1.38
N GLY A 65 5.68 1.19 -0.67
CA GLY A 65 6.19 1.91 0.50
C GLY A 65 6.66 3.32 0.16
N VAL A 66 7.48 3.46 -0.89
CA VAL A 66 7.97 4.77 -1.37
C VAL A 66 6.81 5.67 -1.78
N ALA A 67 5.83 5.17 -2.55
CA ALA A 67 4.67 5.94 -2.95
C ALA A 67 3.83 6.39 -1.73
N SER A 68 3.65 5.51 -0.75
CA SER A 68 2.91 5.82 0.49
C SER A 68 3.61 6.92 1.30
N LEU A 69 4.94 6.81 1.45
CA LEU A 69 5.74 7.81 2.17
C LEU A 69 5.81 9.14 1.41
N ALA A 70 5.92 9.11 0.08
CA ALA A 70 5.90 10.31 -0.75
C ALA A 70 4.56 11.04 -0.63
N LEU A 71 3.43 10.31 -0.71
CA LEU A 71 2.11 10.90 -0.52
C LEU A 71 1.95 11.50 0.89
N LEU A 72 2.37 10.78 1.93
CA LEU A 72 2.35 11.29 3.30
C LEU A 72 3.19 12.56 3.44
N GLY A 73 4.41 12.57 2.89
CA GLY A 73 5.29 13.73 2.88
C GLY A 73 4.68 14.92 2.14
N LEU A 74 4.08 14.71 0.97
CA LEU A 74 3.41 15.76 0.21
C LEU A 74 2.27 16.41 0.98
N VAL A 75 1.43 15.60 1.64
CA VAL A 75 0.28 16.11 2.39
C VAL A 75 0.69 16.74 3.73
N TRP A 76 1.73 16.23 4.37
CA TRP A 76 2.14 16.69 5.71
C TRP A 76 3.13 17.87 5.68
N LEU A 77 3.96 17.98 4.64
CA LEU A 77 4.99 19.03 4.51
C LEU A 77 4.60 20.13 3.52
N GLY A 78 3.61 19.88 2.65
CA GLY A 78 3.12 20.85 1.67
C GLY A 78 1.94 21.70 2.14
N GLY A 79 1.48 21.50 3.39
CA GLY A 79 0.38 22.23 4.01
C GLY A 79 0.84 23.26 5.04
#